data_AF-A0A3A8N5Q9-F1
#
_entry.id   AF-A0A3A8N5Q9-F1
#
_cell.length_a   1.000
_cell.length_b   1.000
_cell.length_c   1.000
_cell.angle_alpha   90.00
_cell.angle_beta   90.00
_cell.angle_gamma   90.00
#
_symmetry.space_group_name_H-M   'P 1'
#
loop_
_entity.id
_entity.type
_entity.pdbx_description
1 polymer ?
#
loop_
_entity_poly.entity_id
_entity_poly.type
_entity_poly.pdbx_seq_one_letter_code
_entity_poly.pdbx_strand_id
1 'polypeptide(L)'
;MLHIISGTCIDDSLGTRIGGSDSLSLNATLDFEELPAKCTALFKRFRGTQYKESFSFIDHIKIEKNTRIKNQLDEQVLDALNKRKNTTQLSVAYPDQIEYEKCVSYLISGKGGAVVHDQVSLDSIYNYIGSETLALDDLKKIKIVGFDDLAKESRCTSSEPLYAYLTFETELNNRKYILSNRRWYEIDGDYIDTLNRDLALQVKFCKDPVLKPWLKTKNSKGKWVHDEGDYNLACSSDQDFLLLDKKLFSFGAGRGRSKVEIADLFHRPSAKLLCVKRLSASATLSHLFSQATVSAELFCDMTEYGDKFLSTIAKHWKEPEQDHSYIKTLKFVYAIGTDRTEPLLELLPIFSKVMLMKHIRMLQRTRFDVELTKVTMSPDQTPAPAAHAPKRRSAKPAQPQP
;
A
#
# COMPACT_ATOMS: atom_id res chain seq x y z
N MET A 1 8.85 -9.05 3.71
CA MET A 1 7.82 -8.23 4.34
C MET A 1 7.78 -8.52 5.83
N LEU A 2 7.64 -9.78 6.28
CA LEU A 2 7.72 -10.14 7.71
C LEU A 2 9.15 -10.36 8.25
N HIS A 3 10.07 -10.83 7.40
CA HIS A 3 11.46 -11.10 7.77
C HIS A 3 12.49 -10.19 7.09
N ILE A 4 12.05 -9.24 6.25
CA ILE A 4 12.95 -8.26 5.62
C ILE A 4 12.80 -6.94 6.38
N ILE A 5 13.90 -6.50 6.97
CA ILE A 5 14.01 -5.19 7.59
C ILE A 5 15.04 -4.41 6.81
N SER A 6 14.64 -3.26 6.30
CA SER A 6 15.55 -2.30 5.70
C SER A 6 15.22 -0.91 6.20
N GLY A 7 16.23 -0.05 6.25
CA GLY A 7 16.06 1.33 6.66
C GLY A 7 17.39 2.09 6.69
N THR A 8 17.29 3.39 6.83
CA THR A 8 18.42 4.29 7.07
C THR A 8 19.01 3.97 8.44
N CYS A 9 20.34 3.82 8.50
CA CYS A 9 20.99 3.59 9.79
C CYS A 9 20.97 4.89 10.60
N ILE A 10 20.70 4.82 11.90
CA ILE A 10 20.87 5.96 12.80
C ILE A 10 22.37 6.24 13.03
N ASP A 11 23.20 5.21 12.84
CA ASP A 11 24.64 5.25 13.05
C ASP A 11 25.34 5.18 11.68
N ASP A 12 25.68 6.35 11.14
CA ASP A 12 26.30 6.48 9.81
C ASP A 12 27.63 5.72 9.70
N SER A 13 28.30 5.46 10.83
CA SER A 13 29.54 4.67 10.86
C SER A 13 29.33 3.21 10.45
N LEU A 14 28.10 2.70 10.48
CA LEU A 14 27.75 1.34 10.05
C LEU A 14 27.41 1.25 8.57
N GLY A 15 26.92 2.34 7.97
CA GLY A 15 26.53 2.43 6.57
C GLY A 15 25.26 3.28 6.43
N THR A 16 25.07 3.89 5.27
CA THR A 16 23.96 4.83 5.05
C THR A 16 22.61 4.12 5.00
N ARG A 17 22.58 2.86 4.55
CA ARG A 17 21.37 2.02 4.53
C ARG A 17 21.71 0.60 4.91
N ILE A 18 20.88 0.00 5.77
CA ILE A 18 21.00 -1.39 6.20
C ILE A 18 19.76 -2.14 5.71
N GLY A 19 19.95 -3.34 5.17
CA GLY A 19 18.87 -4.24 4.79
C GLY A 19 19.24 -5.69 5.09
N GLY A 20 18.29 -6.48 5.54
CA GLY A 20 18.56 -7.89 5.80
C GLY A 20 17.31 -8.75 5.93
N SER A 21 17.49 -10.05 5.70
CA SER A 21 16.55 -11.11 6.07
C SER A 21 17.27 -12.25 6.77
N ASP A 22 17.60 -13.32 6.03
CA ASP A 22 18.46 -14.40 6.52
C ASP A 22 19.96 -14.03 6.39
N SER A 23 20.27 -13.03 5.58
CA SER A 23 21.60 -12.44 5.41
C SER A 23 21.55 -10.92 5.60
N LEU A 24 22.69 -10.35 6.01
CA LEU A 24 22.89 -8.92 6.17
C LEU A 24 23.56 -8.37 4.90
N SER A 25 22.98 -7.31 4.32
CA SER A 25 23.58 -6.55 3.21
C SER A 25 23.83 -5.11 3.66
N LEU A 26 25.02 -4.60 3.35
CA LEU A 26 25.50 -3.29 3.78
C LEU A 26 26.15 -2.56 2.61
N ASN A 27 25.78 -1.30 2.43
CA ASN A 27 26.54 -0.36 1.62
C ASN A 27 27.34 0.54 2.56
N ALA A 28 28.67 0.38 2.57
CA ALA A 28 29.56 1.16 3.40
C ALA A 28 30.87 1.43 2.65
N THR A 29 31.37 2.66 2.78
CA THR A 29 32.71 3.04 2.34
C THR A 29 33.67 2.71 3.47
N LEU A 30 34.63 1.82 3.23
CA LEU A 30 35.64 1.40 4.20
C LEU A 30 36.89 0.87 3.49
N ASP A 31 38.05 1.04 4.13
CA ASP A 31 39.29 0.41 3.71
C ASP A 31 39.35 -1.05 4.19
N PHE A 32 40.13 -1.90 3.51
CA PHE A 32 40.15 -3.34 3.79
C PHE A 32 40.58 -3.65 5.24
N GLU A 33 41.48 -2.84 5.79
CA GLU A 33 42.00 -2.92 7.14
C GLU A 33 40.94 -2.64 8.21
N GLU A 34 39.86 -1.93 7.87
CA GLU A 34 38.76 -1.59 8.78
C GLU A 34 37.69 -2.69 8.85
N LEU A 35 37.72 -3.63 7.91
CA LEU A 35 36.73 -4.72 7.81
C LEU A 35 36.63 -5.57 9.09
N PRO A 36 37.72 -5.98 9.78
CA PRO A 36 37.63 -6.76 11.01
C PRO A 36 36.89 -6.00 12.14
N ALA A 37 37.17 -4.70 12.29
CA ALA A 37 36.51 -3.85 13.27
C ALA A 37 35.01 -3.71 12.96
N LYS A 38 34.68 -3.52 11.68
CA LYS A 38 33.30 -3.47 11.19
C LYS A 38 32.54 -4.77 11.48
N CYS A 39 33.12 -5.92 11.14
CA CYS A 39 32.53 -7.24 11.42
C CYS A 39 32.29 -7.46 12.92
N THR A 40 33.22 -7.01 13.77
CA THR A 40 33.08 -7.09 15.23
C THR A 40 31.91 -6.24 15.74
N ALA A 41 31.78 -5.00 15.24
CA ALA A 41 30.67 -4.13 15.59
C ALA A 41 29.32 -4.73 15.17
N LEU A 42 29.24 -5.27 13.94
CA LEU A 42 28.05 -5.94 13.43
C LEU A 42 27.68 -7.17 14.27
N PHE A 43 28.65 -8.01 14.62
CA PHE A 43 28.42 -9.19 15.45
C PHE A 43 27.94 -8.82 16.85
N LYS A 44 28.52 -7.77 17.46
CA LYS A 44 28.05 -7.25 18.76
C LYS A 44 26.59 -6.78 18.67
N ARG A 45 26.21 -6.11 17.59
CA ARG A 45 24.82 -5.66 17.36
C ARG A 45 23.86 -6.82 17.11
N PHE A 46 24.28 -7.83 16.34
CA PHE A 46 23.51 -9.05 16.11
C PHE A 46 23.15 -9.77 17.42
N ARG A 47 24.05 -9.74 18.41
CA ARG A 47 23.81 -10.30 19.75
C ARG A 47 23.02 -9.38 20.68
N GLY A 48 22.77 -8.13 20.28
CA GLY A 48 22.05 -7.15 21.08
C GLY A 48 20.54 -7.36 21.05
N THR A 49 19.84 -6.92 22.09
CA THR A 49 18.37 -7.01 22.21
C THR A 49 17.65 -5.69 21.96
N GLN A 50 18.38 -4.63 21.56
CA GLN A 50 17.81 -3.29 21.35
C GLN A 50 16.70 -3.29 20.29
N TYR A 51 16.76 -4.18 19.29
CA TYR A 51 15.69 -4.30 18.30
C TYR A 51 14.33 -4.64 18.94
N LYS A 52 14.30 -5.28 20.12
CA LYS A 52 13.05 -5.64 20.80
C LYS A 52 12.21 -4.43 21.20
N GLU A 53 12.82 -3.25 21.36
CA GLU A 53 12.08 -2.00 21.62
C GLU A 53 11.16 -1.62 20.46
N SER A 54 11.54 -1.93 19.22
CA SER A 54 10.82 -1.50 18.00
C SER A 54 10.37 -2.65 17.10
N PHE A 55 10.88 -3.86 17.31
CA PHE A 55 10.75 -5.01 16.42
C PHE A 55 10.68 -6.35 17.18
N SER A 56 10.26 -6.34 18.45
CA SER A 56 10.07 -7.57 19.26
C SER A 56 9.24 -8.65 18.56
N PHE A 57 8.33 -8.26 17.68
CA PHE A 57 7.49 -9.19 16.92
C PHE A 57 8.24 -10.26 16.14
N ILE A 58 9.47 -9.99 15.71
CA ILE A 58 10.26 -10.93 14.92
C ILE A 58 10.49 -12.23 15.69
N ASP A 59 10.63 -12.15 17.01
CA ASP A 59 10.84 -13.33 17.87
C ASP A 59 9.60 -14.24 17.94
N HIS A 60 8.42 -13.70 17.60
CA HIS A 60 7.13 -14.37 17.69
C HIS A 60 6.59 -14.84 16.33
N ILE A 61 7.33 -14.60 15.25
CA ILE A 61 6.99 -15.04 13.89
C ILE A 61 8.06 -16.03 13.43
N LYS A 62 7.70 -17.30 13.30
CA LYS A 62 8.65 -18.38 12.97
C LYS A 62 8.37 -18.92 11.59
N ILE A 63 9.41 -19.03 10.75
CA ILE A 63 9.28 -19.70 9.44
C ILE A 63 8.91 -21.17 9.67
N GLU A 64 7.81 -21.61 9.07
CA GLU A 64 7.42 -23.01 9.02
C GLU A 64 8.30 -23.75 8.00
N LYS A 65 8.99 -24.79 8.47
CA LYS A 65 9.94 -25.59 7.69
C LYS A 65 9.42 -26.98 7.37
N ASN A 66 8.39 -27.46 8.07
CA ASN A 66 7.80 -28.77 7.89
C ASN A 66 7.02 -28.83 6.57
N THR A 67 7.52 -29.60 5.61
CA THR A 67 6.93 -29.76 4.28
C THR A 67 5.50 -30.27 4.32
N ARG A 68 5.14 -31.16 5.25
CA ARG A 68 3.78 -31.69 5.37
C ARG A 68 2.79 -30.59 5.77
N ILE A 69 3.16 -29.78 6.76
CA ILE A 69 2.35 -28.65 7.22
C ILE A 69 2.20 -27.64 6.07
N LYS A 70 3.30 -27.29 5.39
CA LYS A 70 3.26 -26.38 4.25
C LYS A 70 2.34 -26.84 3.13
N ASN A 71 2.36 -28.14 2.79
CA ASN A 71 1.47 -28.68 1.76
C ASN A 71 0.00 -28.56 2.15
N GLN A 72 -0.34 -28.86 3.40
CA GLN A 72 -1.71 -28.69 3.92
C GLN A 72 -2.16 -27.22 3.89
N LEU A 73 -1.26 -26.31 4.24
CA LEU A 73 -1.54 -24.88 4.19
C LEU A 73 -1.69 -24.36 2.75
N ASP A 74 -0.84 -24.82 1.82
CA ASP A 74 -0.93 -24.50 0.40
C ASP A 74 -2.23 -25.02 -0.23
N GLU A 75 -2.71 -26.20 0.18
CA GLU A 75 -4.03 -26.71 -0.21
C GLU A 75 -5.17 -25.80 0.24
N GLN A 76 -5.09 -25.20 1.43
CA GLN A 76 -6.09 -24.24 1.90
C GLN A 76 -6.07 -22.93 1.10
N VAL A 77 -4.89 -22.46 0.69
CA VAL A 77 -4.76 -21.32 -0.24
C VAL A 77 -5.46 -21.63 -1.56
N LEU A 78 -5.22 -22.84 -2.09
CA LEU A 78 -5.82 -23.28 -3.34
C LEU A 78 -7.34 -23.38 -3.24
N ASP A 79 -7.85 -23.92 -2.13
CA ASP A 79 -9.29 -23.97 -1.83
C ASP A 79 -9.90 -22.57 -1.81
N ALA A 80 -9.24 -21.62 -1.14
CA ALA A 80 -9.71 -20.23 -1.06
C ALA A 80 -9.73 -19.54 -2.44
N LEU A 81 -8.69 -19.74 -3.25
CA LEU A 81 -8.60 -19.20 -4.61
C LEU A 81 -9.68 -19.78 -5.52
N ASN A 82 -9.83 -21.11 -5.56
CA ASN A 82 -10.76 -21.80 -6.45
C ASN A 82 -12.22 -21.55 -6.06
N LYS A 83 -12.53 -21.46 -4.76
CA LYS A 83 -13.86 -21.05 -4.28
C LYS A 83 -14.11 -19.56 -4.39
N ARG A 84 -13.12 -18.77 -4.82
CA ARG A 84 -13.20 -17.30 -4.94
C ARG A 84 -13.71 -16.66 -3.65
N LYS A 85 -13.22 -17.17 -2.50
CA LYS A 85 -13.67 -16.72 -1.18
C LYS A 85 -13.40 -15.22 -1.04
N ASN A 86 -14.45 -14.44 -0.82
CA ASN A 86 -14.33 -13.01 -0.53
C ASN A 86 -14.02 -12.82 0.97
N THR A 87 -12.82 -13.22 1.39
CA THR A 87 -12.36 -13.13 2.78
C THR A 87 -11.18 -12.19 2.87
N THR A 88 -11.11 -11.37 3.91
CA THR A 88 -9.93 -10.51 4.17
C THR A 88 -8.66 -11.33 4.44
N GLN A 89 -8.78 -12.63 4.71
CA GLN A 89 -7.67 -13.55 4.97
C GLN A 89 -6.81 -13.84 3.73
N LEU A 90 -7.35 -13.77 2.52
CA LEU A 90 -6.60 -13.97 1.27
C LEU A 90 -6.47 -12.61 0.59
N SER A 91 -5.26 -12.20 0.25
CA SER A 91 -5.00 -10.94 -0.46
C SER A 91 -3.73 -11.00 -1.28
N VAL A 92 -3.47 -9.96 -2.08
CA VAL A 92 -2.26 -9.82 -2.90
C VAL A 92 -1.36 -8.71 -2.34
N ALA A 93 -0.09 -9.03 -2.06
CA ALA A 93 0.95 -8.08 -1.71
C ALA A 93 2.09 -8.12 -2.73
N TYR A 94 2.70 -6.99 -3.05
CA TYR A 94 3.88 -6.95 -3.91
C TYR A 94 5.07 -7.59 -3.19
N PRO A 95 5.79 -8.56 -3.79
CA PRO A 95 7.02 -9.10 -3.21
C PRO A 95 8.04 -7.98 -2.93
N ASP A 96 8.75 -8.05 -1.81
CA ASP A 96 9.69 -6.99 -1.40
C ASP A 96 10.85 -6.77 -2.37
N GLN A 97 11.15 -7.77 -3.20
CA GLN A 97 12.20 -7.69 -4.22
C GLN A 97 11.80 -6.83 -5.42
N ILE A 98 10.55 -6.37 -5.47
CA ILE A 98 10.00 -5.61 -6.59
C ILE A 98 9.86 -4.15 -6.20
N GLU A 99 10.55 -3.28 -6.93
CA GLU A 99 10.38 -1.83 -6.86
C GLU A 99 9.11 -1.41 -7.61
N TYR A 100 7.96 -1.73 -7.02
CA TYR A 100 6.65 -1.57 -7.65
C TYR A 100 6.32 -0.09 -7.95
N GLU A 101 6.94 0.87 -7.26
CA GLU A 101 6.79 2.31 -7.49
C GLU A 101 7.30 2.74 -8.88
N LYS A 102 8.13 1.91 -9.52
CA LYS A 102 8.57 2.13 -10.91
C LYS A 102 7.55 1.66 -11.94
N CYS A 103 6.53 0.90 -11.53
CA CYS A 103 5.71 0.15 -12.45
C CYS A 103 4.33 0.81 -12.64
N VAL A 104 3.99 1.04 -13.91
CA VAL A 104 2.74 1.65 -14.37
C VAL A 104 1.74 0.58 -14.80
N SER A 105 2.21 -0.59 -15.22
CA SER A 105 1.35 -1.72 -15.57
C SER A 105 1.98 -3.07 -15.22
N TYR A 106 1.13 -4.09 -15.13
CA TYR A 106 1.49 -5.46 -14.79
C TYR A 106 0.90 -6.43 -15.80
N LEU A 107 1.75 -7.29 -16.36
CA LEU A 107 1.36 -8.39 -17.22
C LEU A 107 1.25 -9.68 -16.39
N ILE A 108 0.07 -10.29 -16.38
CA ILE A 108 -0.17 -11.62 -15.79
C ILE A 108 -0.21 -12.63 -16.95
N SER A 109 0.60 -13.69 -16.89
CA SER A 109 0.70 -14.72 -17.94
C SER A 109 1.06 -16.10 -17.39
N GLY A 110 1.11 -17.16 -18.22
CA GLY A 110 1.60 -18.50 -17.83
C GLY A 110 0.69 -19.70 -18.17
N LYS A 111 -0.60 -19.49 -18.45
CA LYS A 111 -1.56 -20.54 -18.85
C LYS A 111 -2.13 -20.30 -20.26
N GLY A 112 -1.25 -20.08 -21.24
CA GLY A 112 -1.64 -19.95 -22.66
C GLY A 112 -2.23 -18.60 -23.08
N GLY A 113 -2.26 -17.63 -22.17
CA GLY A 113 -2.68 -16.24 -22.45
C GLY A 113 -2.00 -15.24 -21.53
N ALA A 114 -2.26 -13.95 -21.77
CA ALA A 114 -1.77 -12.86 -20.95
C ALA A 114 -2.78 -11.70 -20.85
N VAL A 115 -2.88 -11.07 -19.68
CA VAL A 115 -3.74 -9.90 -19.43
C VAL A 115 -2.92 -8.81 -18.76
N VAL A 116 -3.22 -7.55 -19.09
CA VAL A 116 -2.57 -6.36 -18.52
C VAL A 116 -3.50 -5.66 -17.58
N HIS A 117 -2.98 -5.27 -16.42
CA HIS A 117 -3.67 -4.45 -15.44
C HIS A 117 -2.76 -3.30 -14.98
N ASP A 118 -3.36 -2.23 -14.50
CA ASP A 118 -2.67 -1.10 -13.85
C ASP A 118 -2.11 -1.50 -12.47
N GLN A 119 -2.75 -2.45 -11.79
CA GLN A 119 -2.34 -2.97 -10.49
C GLN A 119 -2.55 -4.48 -10.36
N VAL A 120 -1.80 -5.10 -9.45
CA VAL A 120 -2.00 -6.51 -9.08
C VAL A 120 -2.98 -6.58 -7.91
N SER A 121 -4.11 -7.27 -8.11
CA SER A 121 -5.16 -7.51 -7.12
C SER A 121 -5.75 -8.90 -7.32
N LEU A 122 -6.50 -9.42 -6.33
CA LEU A 122 -7.23 -10.69 -6.59
C LEU A 122 -8.21 -10.53 -7.75
N ASP A 123 -8.80 -9.35 -7.95
CA ASP A 123 -9.72 -9.10 -9.07
C ASP A 123 -9.00 -9.22 -10.43
N SER A 124 -7.77 -8.71 -10.54
CA SER A 124 -6.97 -8.88 -11.77
C SER A 124 -6.52 -10.32 -11.98
N ILE A 125 -6.14 -11.03 -10.92
CA ILE A 125 -5.81 -12.46 -10.96
C ILE A 125 -7.02 -13.29 -11.39
N TYR A 126 -8.20 -13.01 -10.84
CA TYR A 126 -9.44 -13.69 -11.18
C TYR A 126 -9.96 -13.37 -12.57
N ASN A 127 -9.67 -12.17 -13.10
CA ASN A 127 -9.90 -11.82 -14.50
C ASN A 127 -9.03 -12.69 -15.41
N TYR A 128 -7.74 -12.81 -15.08
CA TYR A 128 -6.81 -13.65 -15.83
C TYR A 128 -7.19 -15.14 -15.83
N ILE A 129 -7.52 -15.70 -14.66
CA ILE A 129 -7.83 -17.14 -14.51
C ILE A 129 -9.19 -17.50 -15.14
N GLY A 130 -10.13 -16.55 -15.22
CA GLY A 130 -11.47 -16.84 -15.72
C GLY A 130 -12.15 -17.95 -14.90
N SER A 131 -12.87 -18.87 -15.54
CA SER A 131 -13.55 -19.98 -14.85
C SER A 131 -12.66 -21.18 -14.53
N GLU A 132 -11.35 -21.10 -14.81
CA GLU A 132 -10.45 -22.24 -14.60
C GLU A 132 -10.22 -22.53 -13.12
N THR A 133 -10.02 -23.81 -12.81
CA THR A 133 -9.59 -24.27 -11.48
C THR A 133 -8.07 -24.34 -11.47
N LEU A 134 -7.46 -23.75 -10.45
CA LEU A 134 -6.02 -23.79 -10.24
C LEU A 134 -5.60 -25.10 -9.57
N ALA A 135 -4.42 -25.59 -9.95
CA ALA A 135 -3.61 -26.55 -9.20
C ALA A 135 -2.45 -25.84 -8.48
N LEU A 136 -1.80 -26.48 -7.50
CA LEU A 136 -0.65 -25.91 -6.79
C LEU A 136 0.50 -25.48 -7.72
N ASP A 137 0.73 -26.25 -8.77
CA ASP A 137 1.77 -25.96 -9.75
C ASP A 137 1.46 -24.70 -10.58
N ASP A 138 0.17 -24.35 -10.73
CA ASP A 138 -0.24 -23.11 -11.40
C ASP A 138 0.22 -21.87 -10.64
N LEU A 139 0.27 -21.92 -9.30
CA LEU A 139 0.76 -20.80 -8.48
C LEU A 139 2.23 -20.46 -8.79
N LYS A 140 2.99 -21.44 -9.30
CA LYS A 140 4.39 -21.26 -9.73
C LYS A 140 4.48 -20.91 -11.21
N LYS A 141 3.58 -21.44 -12.06
CA LYS A 141 3.57 -21.21 -13.51
C LYS A 141 3.01 -19.84 -13.89
N ILE A 142 1.97 -19.36 -13.21
CA ILE A 142 1.43 -18.02 -13.45
C ILE A 142 2.49 -17.00 -13.01
N LYS A 143 2.90 -16.14 -13.93
CA LYS A 143 3.94 -15.12 -13.74
C LYS A 143 3.36 -13.73 -13.84
N ILE A 144 3.91 -12.83 -13.04
CA ILE A 144 3.57 -11.42 -13.02
C ILE A 144 4.85 -10.60 -13.25
N VAL A 145 4.78 -9.69 -14.22
CA VAL A 145 5.87 -8.80 -14.63
C VAL A 145 5.36 -7.37 -14.66
N GLY A 146 6.06 -6.45 -13.99
CA GLY A 146 5.78 -5.02 -14.04
C GLY A 146 6.55 -4.31 -15.17
N PHE A 147 5.92 -3.29 -15.73
CA PHE A 147 6.44 -2.40 -16.77
C PHE A 147 6.31 -0.93 -16.34
N ASP A 148 7.27 -0.08 -16.74
CA ASP A 148 7.24 1.35 -16.44
C ASP A 148 6.36 2.17 -17.41
N ASP A 149 5.78 1.49 -18.40
CA ASP A 149 4.90 2.04 -19.43
C ASP A 149 3.68 1.14 -19.69
N LEU A 150 2.70 1.65 -20.44
CA LEU A 150 1.48 0.92 -20.82
C LEU A 150 1.64 0.07 -22.10
N ALA A 151 2.63 0.37 -22.94
CA ALA A 151 2.94 -0.34 -24.18
C ALA A 151 3.68 -1.67 -23.94
N LYS A 152 4.20 -1.88 -22.73
CA LYS A 152 4.99 -3.05 -22.28
C LYS A 152 6.36 -3.16 -22.94
N GLU A 153 6.98 -2.03 -23.26
CA GLU A 153 8.28 -2.00 -23.93
C GLU A 153 9.44 -1.97 -22.91
N SER A 154 9.21 -1.37 -21.73
CA SER A 154 10.22 -1.17 -20.69
C SER A 154 9.82 -1.92 -19.41
N ARG A 155 10.43 -3.08 -19.22
CA ARG A 155 10.23 -3.93 -18.05
C ARG A 155 10.98 -3.38 -16.83
N CYS A 156 10.26 -3.16 -15.71
CA CYS A 156 10.84 -2.67 -14.45
C CYS A 156 11.14 -3.79 -13.43
N THR A 157 10.51 -4.97 -13.54
CA THR A 157 10.61 -6.02 -12.51
C THR A 157 11.12 -7.35 -13.03
N SER A 158 11.64 -8.20 -12.14
CA SER A 158 11.79 -9.64 -12.40
C SER A 158 10.41 -10.30 -12.61
N SER A 159 10.42 -11.52 -13.15
CA SER A 159 9.21 -12.30 -13.42
C SER A 159 8.99 -13.18 -12.22
N GLU A 160 8.01 -12.80 -11.40
CA GLU A 160 7.74 -13.47 -10.14
C GLU A 160 6.48 -14.33 -10.26
N PRO A 161 6.45 -15.51 -9.60
CA PRO A 161 5.28 -16.38 -9.62
C PRO A 161 4.12 -15.74 -8.84
N LEU A 162 2.88 -16.07 -9.20
CA LEU A 162 1.68 -15.69 -8.46
C LEU A 162 1.83 -16.00 -6.96
N TYR A 163 2.42 -17.15 -6.61
CA TYR A 163 2.69 -17.53 -5.21
C TYR A 163 3.50 -16.50 -4.41
N ALA A 164 4.35 -15.70 -5.07
CA ALA A 164 5.10 -14.64 -4.39
C ALA A 164 4.23 -13.46 -4.00
N TYR A 165 3.14 -13.23 -4.72
CA TYR A 165 2.20 -12.14 -4.48
C TYR A 165 1.12 -12.51 -3.48
N LEU A 166 0.90 -13.79 -3.20
CA LEU A 166 -0.15 -14.22 -2.30
C LEU A 166 0.20 -13.95 -0.84
N THR A 167 -0.79 -13.43 -0.13
CA THR A 167 -0.83 -13.37 1.33
C THR A 167 -2.07 -14.12 1.79
N PHE A 168 -1.91 -15.03 2.74
CA PHE A 168 -3.02 -15.83 3.24
C PHE A 168 -2.89 -16.07 4.74
N GLU A 169 -3.99 -15.91 5.47
CA GLU A 169 -4.04 -16.20 6.90
C GLU A 169 -4.96 -17.38 7.14
N THR A 170 -4.49 -18.36 7.91
CA THR A 170 -5.31 -19.50 8.27
C THR A 170 -4.88 -20.12 9.59
N GLU A 171 -5.66 -21.08 10.04
CA GLU A 171 -5.39 -21.88 11.23
C GLU A 171 -5.27 -23.35 10.85
N LEU A 172 -4.30 -24.04 11.46
CA LEU A 172 -4.10 -25.47 11.31
C LEU A 172 -3.64 -26.04 12.65
N ASN A 173 -4.34 -27.04 13.18
CA ASN A 173 -4.04 -27.65 14.49
C ASN A 173 -3.92 -26.63 15.64
N ASN A 174 -4.86 -25.69 15.71
CA ASN A 174 -4.91 -24.59 16.69
C ASN A 174 -3.70 -23.65 16.66
N ARG A 175 -2.97 -23.60 15.55
CA ARG A 175 -1.85 -22.68 15.30
C ARG A 175 -2.19 -21.78 14.14
N LYS A 176 -1.85 -20.49 14.26
CA LYS A 176 -2.11 -19.49 13.22
C LYS A 176 -0.92 -19.36 12.29
N TYR A 177 -1.20 -19.33 11.00
CA TYR A 177 -0.21 -19.27 9.95
C TYR A 177 -0.48 -18.11 8.99
N ILE A 178 0.59 -17.46 8.54
CA ILE A 178 0.56 -16.46 7.48
C ILE A 178 1.45 -16.91 6.33
N LEU A 179 0.91 -16.91 5.12
CA LEU A 179 1.69 -16.94 3.88
C LEU A 179 2.08 -15.51 3.52
N SER A 180 3.36 -15.28 3.27
CA SER A 180 3.84 -14.02 2.69
C SER A 180 5.15 -14.26 1.94
N ASN A 181 5.27 -13.71 0.73
CA ASN A 181 6.45 -13.85 -0.13
C ASN A 181 6.97 -15.30 -0.20
N ARG A 182 6.07 -16.24 -0.56
CA ARG A 182 6.35 -17.69 -0.76
C ARG A 182 6.72 -18.48 0.50
N ARG A 183 6.63 -17.86 1.69
CA ARG A 183 7.01 -18.49 2.95
C ARG A 183 5.81 -18.51 3.90
N TRP A 184 5.69 -19.62 4.59
CA TRP A 184 4.74 -19.80 5.68
C TRP A 184 5.40 -19.41 7.00
N TYR A 185 4.66 -18.68 7.81
CA TYR A 185 5.07 -18.26 9.14
C TYR A 185 4.04 -18.70 10.16
N GLU A 186 4.47 -19.44 11.18
CA GLU A 186 3.66 -19.67 12.38
C GLU A 186 3.76 -18.43 13.28
N ILE A 187 2.63 -17.98 13.79
CA ILE A 187 2.56 -16.87 14.74
C ILE A 187 2.22 -17.40 16.12
N ASP A 188 2.97 -16.93 17.11
CA ASP A 188 2.66 -17.11 18.52
C ASP A 188 1.30 -16.47 18.89
N GLY A 189 0.46 -17.19 19.63
CA GLY A 189 -0.88 -16.71 20.01
C GLY A 189 -0.81 -15.44 20.87
N ASP A 190 0.09 -15.43 21.86
CA ASP A 190 0.28 -14.32 22.79
C ASP A 190 0.73 -13.03 22.10
N TYR A 191 1.41 -13.17 20.95
CA TYR A 191 1.84 -12.03 20.16
C TYR A 191 0.68 -11.31 19.48
N ILE A 192 -0.36 -12.04 19.03
CA ILE A 192 -1.51 -11.41 18.37
C ILE A 192 -2.26 -10.52 19.36
N ASP A 193 -2.42 -10.98 20.60
CA ASP A 193 -3.07 -10.19 21.65
C ASP A 193 -2.24 -8.96 22.02
N THR A 194 -0.92 -9.11 22.07
CA THR A 194 0.00 -7.99 22.28
C THR A 194 -0.09 -6.98 21.14
N LEU A 195 -0.08 -7.43 19.88
CA LEU A 195 -0.21 -6.58 18.70
C LEU A 195 -1.53 -5.80 18.70
N ASN A 196 -2.64 -6.45 19.07
CA ASN A 196 -3.94 -5.78 19.17
C ASN A 196 -3.94 -4.69 20.25
N ARG A 197 -3.36 -4.96 21.43
CA ARG A 197 -3.21 -3.96 22.50
C ARG A 197 -2.34 -2.79 22.07
N ASP A 198 -1.18 -3.06 21.47
CA ASP A 198 -0.27 -2.03 21.00
C ASP A 198 -0.93 -1.15 19.94
N LEU A 199 -1.64 -1.75 18.98
CA LEU A 199 -2.39 -1.00 17.97
C LEU A 199 -3.47 -0.13 18.60
N ALA A 200 -4.22 -0.63 19.58
CA ALA A 200 -5.25 0.15 20.27
C ALA A 200 -4.66 1.36 21.02
N LEU A 201 -3.41 1.28 21.49
CA LEU A 201 -2.71 2.39 22.16
C LEU A 201 -2.11 3.40 21.17
N GLN A 202 -1.57 2.91 20.05
CA GLN A 202 -0.83 3.73 19.09
C GLN A 202 -1.72 4.39 18.04
N VAL A 203 -2.82 3.75 17.66
CA VAL A 203 -3.73 4.24 16.61
C VAL A 203 -4.60 5.36 17.16
N LYS A 204 -4.50 6.53 16.52
CA LYS A 204 -5.43 7.64 16.72
C LYS A 204 -6.46 7.63 15.60
N PHE A 205 -7.74 7.80 15.93
CA PHE A 205 -8.80 7.92 14.93
C PHE A 205 -9.01 9.37 14.53
N CYS A 206 -8.95 9.63 13.22
CA CYS A 206 -9.19 10.93 12.64
C CYS A 206 -10.67 11.28 12.70
N LYS A 207 -10.99 12.45 13.28
CA LYS A 207 -12.35 12.99 13.39
C LYS A 207 -12.65 14.11 12.40
N ASP A 208 -11.61 14.69 11.81
CA ASP A 208 -11.68 15.86 10.93
C ASP A 208 -10.61 15.73 9.83
N PRO A 209 -10.92 15.87 8.53
CA PRO A 209 -12.24 16.16 8.00
C PRO A 209 -13.22 15.00 8.17
N VAL A 210 -14.51 15.34 8.29
CA VAL A 210 -15.59 14.36 8.14
C VAL A 210 -15.67 13.97 6.67
N LEU A 211 -15.23 12.76 6.36
CA LEU A 211 -15.24 12.25 5.00
C LEU A 211 -16.65 11.87 4.55
N LYS A 212 -16.93 12.13 3.26
CA LYS A 212 -18.20 11.74 2.63
C LYS A 212 -18.33 10.22 2.62
N PRO A 213 -19.54 9.65 2.67
CA PRO A 213 -19.73 8.22 2.45
C PRO A 213 -19.22 7.81 1.06
N TRP A 214 -18.66 6.61 0.96
CA TRP A 214 -18.17 6.08 -0.31
C TRP A 214 -19.31 5.42 -1.08
N LEU A 215 -19.83 6.15 -2.06
CA LEU A 215 -20.94 5.71 -2.90
C LEU A 215 -20.45 4.83 -4.06
N LYS A 216 -21.35 4.00 -4.60
CA LYS A 216 -21.07 3.25 -5.82
C LYS A 216 -21.15 4.16 -7.04
N THR A 217 -20.30 3.92 -8.01
CA THR A 217 -20.33 4.52 -9.36
C THR A 217 -20.37 3.43 -10.41
N LYS A 218 -20.82 3.77 -11.63
CA LYS A 218 -20.81 2.83 -12.75
C LYS A 218 -19.43 2.82 -13.39
N ASN A 219 -18.80 1.65 -13.43
CA ASN A 219 -17.58 1.47 -14.22
C ASN A 219 -17.87 1.51 -15.73
N SER A 220 -16.82 1.40 -16.55
CA SER A 220 -16.90 1.39 -18.02
C SER A 220 -17.80 0.30 -18.61
N LYS A 221 -18.13 -0.75 -17.84
CA LYS A 221 -19.04 -1.85 -18.22
C LYS A 221 -20.46 -1.65 -17.67
N GLY A 222 -20.76 -0.49 -17.10
CA GLY A 222 -22.07 -0.15 -16.51
C GLY A 222 -22.35 -0.82 -15.17
N LYS A 223 -21.37 -1.51 -14.56
CA LYS A 223 -21.52 -2.18 -13.26
C LYS A 223 -21.25 -1.19 -12.13
N TRP A 224 -22.12 -1.20 -11.12
CA TRP A 224 -21.92 -0.45 -9.89
C TRP A 224 -20.77 -1.03 -9.07
N VAL A 225 -19.77 -0.19 -8.78
CA VAL A 225 -18.57 -0.53 -8.03
C VAL A 225 -18.21 0.62 -7.09
N HIS A 226 -17.45 0.34 -6.04
CA HIS A 226 -16.79 1.37 -5.25
C HIS A 226 -15.41 1.59 -5.84
N ASP A 227 -15.27 2.63 -6.66
CA ASP A 227 -14.01 3.02 -7.27
C ASP A 227 -13.29 4.07 -6.42
N GLU A 228 -11.98 3.89 -6.24
CA GLU A 228 -11.14 4.76 -5.39
C GLU A 228 -10.98 6.15 -6.02
N GLY A 229 -10.77 6.21 -7.34
CA GLY A 229 -10.61 7.46 -8.08
C GLY A 229 -11.90 8.28 -8.09
N ASP A 230 -13.05 7.63 -8.30
CA ASP A 230 -14.35 8.32 -8.26
C ASP A 230 -14.65 8.88 -6.86
N TYR A 231 -14.26 8.17 -5.81
CA TYR A 231 -14.41 8.63 -4.44
C TYR A 231 -13.49 9.81 -4.11
N ASN A 232 -12.22 9.73 -4.52
CA ASN A 232 -11.25 10.81 -4.36
C ASN A 232 -11.76 12.08 -5.07
N LEU A 233 -12.27 11.93 -6.31
CA LEU A 233 -12.88 13.03 -7.06
C LEU A 233 -14.10 13.61 -6.34
N ALA A 234 -14.99 12.77 -5.82
CA ALA A 234 -16.16 13.22 -5.06
C ALA A 234 -15.79 13.99 -3.77
N CYS A 235 -14.73 13.58 -3.07
CA CYS A 235 -14.21 14.33 -1.92
C CYS A 235 -13.68 15.70 -2.36
N SER A 236 -12.90 15.75 -3.45
CA SER A 236 -12.31 16.98 -3.99
C SER A 236 -13.28 18.01 -4.59
N SER A 237 -14.59 17.69 -4.63
CA SER A 237 -15.61 18.69 -4.94
C SER A 237 -15.81 19.72 -3.83
N ASP A 238 -15.32 19.41 -2.63
CA ASP A 238 -15.19 20.37 -1.54
C ASP A 238 -13.93 21.24 -1.74
N GLN A 239 -14.07 22.55 -1.55
CA GLN A 239 -13.02 23.55 -1.81
C GLN A 239 -11.84 23.46 -0.85
N ASP A 240 -12.03 22.79 0.29
CA ASP A 240 -10.97 22.56 1.27
C ASP A 240 -10.06 21.37 0.92
N PHE A 241 -10.42 20.60 -0.11
CA PHE A 241 -9.67 19.44 -0.57
C PHE A 241 -8.94 19.70 -1.89
N LEU A 242 -7.68 19.29 -1.93
CA LEU A 242 -6.89 19.18 -3.15
C LEU A 242 -6.78 17.70 -3.56
N LEU A 243 -7.22 17.38 -4.78
CA LEU A 243 -7.01 16.07 -5.39
C LEU A 243 -5.53 15.89 -5.76
N LEU A 244 -4.89 14.87 -5.20
CA LEU A 244 -3.51 14.46 -5.47
C LEU A 244 -3.41 13.06 -6.11
N ASP A 245 -4.52 12.31 -6.15
CA ASP A 245 -4.65 11.02 -6.85
C ASP A 245 -4.02 11.06 -8.24
N LYS A 246 -3.12 10.12 -8.51
CA LYS A 246 -2.35 9.93 -9.75
C LYS A 246 -1.47 11.12 -10.14
N LYS A 247 -1.32 12.14 -9.27
CA LYS A 247 -0.38 13.26 -9.47
C LYS A 247 1.00 12.88 -8.93
N LEU A 248 1.71 12.13 -9.75
CA LEU A 248 3.00 11.57 -9.40
C LEU A 248 4.10 12.64 -9.40
N PHE A 249 4.88 12.68 -8.32
CA PHE A 249 6.16 13.36 -8.28
C PHE A 249 7.18 12.58 -9.11
N SER A 250 7.93 13.28 -9.95
CA SER A 250 9.04 12.71 -10.72
C SER A 250 10.35 13.30 -10.22
N PHE A 251 11.34 12.46 -9.96
CA PHE A 251 12.66 12.84 -9.44
C PHE A 251 13.54 13.62 -10.43
N GLY A 252 13.04 13.91 -11.64
CA GLY A 252 13.75 14.66 -12.67
C GLY A 252 14.71 13.80 -13.51
N ALA A 253 15.28 14.41 -14.56
CA ALA A 253 16.24 13.74 -15.44
C ALA A 253 17.54 13.41 -14.66
N GLY A 254 17.95 12.14 -14.68
CA GLY A 254 19.22 11.68 -14.10
C GLY A 254 19.12 10.99 -12.72
N ARG A 255 17.97 11.05 -12.03
CA ARG A 255 17.74 10.35 -10.73
C ARG A 255 16.81 9.12 -10.83
N GLY A 256 16.51 8.69 -12.05
CA GLY A 256 15.66 7.53 -12.36
C GLY A 256 14.26 7.90 -12.86
N ARG A 257 13.55 6.91 -13.45
CA ARG A 257 12.17 7.07 -13.97
C ARG A 257 11.08 6.88 -12.90
N SER A 258 11.46 6.58 -11.66
CA SER A 258 10.53 6.32 -10.57
C SER A 258 9.58 7.49 -10.37
N LYS A 259 8.34 7.17 -9.97
CA LYS A 259 7.29 8.14 -9.73
C LYS A 259 6.65 7.81 -8.39
N VAL A 260 6.44 8.83 -7.55
CA VAL A 260 5.86 8.63 -6.22
C VAL A 260 4.65 9.52 -6.07
N GLU A 261 3.56 8.92 -5.60
CA GLU A 261 2.36 9.64 -5.20
C GLU A 261 2.53 10.20 -3.78
N ILE A 262 2.18 11.47 -3.59
CA ILE A 262 2.30 12.12 -2.27
C ILE A 262 1.25 11.59 -1.31
N ALA A 263 0.00 11.63 -1.75
CA ALA A 263 -1.20 11.12 -1.10
C ALA A 263 -2.31 11.17 -2.16
N ASP A 264 -3.50 10.71 -1.82
CA ASP A 264 -4.63 10.76 -2.74
C ASP A 264 -5.38 12.09 -2.63
N LEU A 265 -5.46 12.63 -1.42
CA LEU A 265 -6.11 13.91 -1.11
C LEU A 265 -5.28 14.71 -0.09
N PHE A 266 -5.39 16.02 -0.16
CA PHE A 266 -4.91 16.93 0.88
C PHE A 266 -6.07 17.78 1.38
N HIS A 267 -6.35 17.74 2.68
CA HIS A 267 -7.33 18.60 3.34
C HIS A 267 -6.60 19.76 4.02
N ARG A 268 -6.81 20.97 3.49
CA ARG A 268 -6.05 22.15 3.86
C ARG A 268 -6.33 22.64 5.29
N PRO A 269 -7.59 22.81 5.76
CA PRO A 269 -7.87 23.35 7.10
C PRO A 269 -7.22 22.55 8.23
N SER A 270 -7.15 21.22 8.08
CA SER A 270 -6.58 20.34 9.08
C SER A 270 -5.13 19.95 8.80
N ALA A 271 -4.52 20.42 7.70
CA ALA A 271 -3.19 20.03 7.22
C ALA A 271 -2.99 18.50 7.11
N LYS A 272 -3.98 17.78 6.55
CA LYS A 272 -3.96 16.31 6.48
C LYS A 272 -3.76 15.80 5.07
N LEU A 273 -2.84 14.87 4.91
CA LEU A 273 -2.63 14.07 3.70
C LEU A 273 -3.36 12.74 3.87
N LEU A 274 -4.34 12.48 3.01
CA LEU A 274 -5.16 11.28 3.08
C LEU A 274 -4.72 10.29 2.01
N CYS A 275 -4.42 9.09 2.46
CA CYS A 275 -4.22 7.90 1.65
C CYS A 275 -5.50 7.06 1.79
N VAL A 276 -6.15 6.75 0.68
CA VAL A 276 -7.48 6.16 0.59
C VAL A 276 -7.38 4.76 0.00
N LYS A 277 -7.97 3.78 0.68
CA LYS A 277 -8.07 2.42 0.13
C LYS A 277 -9.37 1.75 0.53
N ARG A 278 -9.93 0.97 -0.38
CA ARG A 278 -11.01 0.05 -0.02
C ARG A 278 -10.46 -1.15 0.74
N LEU A 279 -11.04 -1.46 1.90
CA LEU A 279 -10.85 -2.75 2.55
C LEU A 279 -11.62 -3.81 1.76
N SER A 280 -10.92 -4.54 0.91
CA SER A 280 -11.45 -5.69 0.20
C SER A 280 -10.60 -6.93 0.48
N ALA A 281 -11.17 -8.10 0.25
CA ALA A 281 -10.38 -9.33 0.15
C ALA A 281 -9.28 -9.19 -0.94
N SER A 282 -9.54 -8.41 -2.00
CA SER A 282 -8.68 -8.37 -3.17
C SER A 282 -7.40 -7.53 -3.08
N ALA A 283 -7.26 -6.66 -2.08
CA ALA A 283 -6.16 -5.71 -2.00
C ALA A 283 -5.52 -5.67 -0.61
N THR A 284 -4.19 -5.73 -0.54
CA THR A 284 -3.48 -5.48 0.72
C THR A 284 -3.39 -4.00 1.02
N LEU A 285 -3.59 -3.65 2.29
CA LEU A 285 -3.34 -2.29 2.80
C LEU A 285 -1.85 -1.94 2.88
N SER A 286 -0.94 -2.89 2.64
CA SER A 286 0.50 -2.62 2.64
C SER A 286 0.89 -1.49 1.69
N HIS A 287 0.25 -1.42 0.51
CA HIS A 287 0.51 -0.33 -0.44
C HIS A 287 0.05 1.02 0.10
N LEU A 288 -1.15 1.05 0.73
CA LEU A 288 -1.68 2.23 1.40
C LEU A 288 -0.72 2.73 2.48
N PHE A 289 -0.19 1.82 3.32
CA PHE A 289 0.71 2.17 4.40
C PHE A 289 2.09 2.64 3.92
N SER A 290 2.57 2.03 2.83
CA SER A 290 3.84 2.42 2.21
C SER A 290 3.76 3.82 1.61
N GLN A 291 2.65 4.19 0.95
CA GLN A 291 2.45 5.51 0.34
C GLN A 291 2.76 6.65 1.32
N ALA A 292 2.17 6.62 2.52
CA ALA A 292 2.42 7.63 3.54
C ALA A 292 3.87 7.63 4.04
N THR A 293 4.45 6.45 4.25
CA THR A 293 5.81 6.33 4.79
C THR A 293 6.86 6.78 3.80
N VAL A 294 6.73 6.38 2.53
CA VAL A 294 7.60 6.83 1.44
C VAL A 294 7.48 8.34 1.26
N SER A 295 6.26 8.89 1.29
CA SER A 295 6.06 10.35 1.20
C SER A 295 6.72 11.08 2.37
N ALA A 296 6.57 10.58 3.60
CA ALA A 296 7.22 11.15 4.79
C ALA A 296 8.75 11.13 4.70
N GLU A 297 9.35 10.02 4.24
CA GLU A 297 10.80 9.93 4.01
C GLU A 297 11.26 10.96 2.96
N LEU A 298 10.54 11.08 1.84
CA LEU A 298 10.86 12.07 0.80
C LEU A 298 10.73 13.51 1.26
N PHE A 299 9.76 13.83 2.12
CA PHE A 299 9.67 15.15 2.75
C PHE A 299 10.87 15.47 3.65
N CYS A 300 11.48 14.46 4.28
CA CYS A 300 12.69 14.64 5.07
C CYS A 300 13.96 14.75 4.22
N ASP A 301 14.07 13.92 3.19
CA ASP A 301 15.32 13.70 2.46
C ASP A 301 15.46 14.58 1.20
N MET A 302 14.35 15.09 0.65
CA MET A 302 14.33 15.82 -0.62
C MET A 302 13.59 17.15 -0.54
N THR A 303 14.34 18.24 -0.54
CA THR A 303 13.79 19.61 -0.56
C THR A 303 12.84 19.79 -1.76
N GLU A 304 13.23 19.33 -2.95
CA GLU A 304 12.46 19.53 -4.18
C GLU A 304 11.07 18.85 -4.13
N TYR A 305 10.93 17.79 -3.32
CA TYR A 305 9.65 17.10 -3.09
C TYR A 305 8.70 18.00 -2.29
N GLY A 306 9.21 18.63 -1.22
CA GLY A 306 8.51 19.63 -0.43
C GLY A 306 8.09 20.85 -1.26
N ASP A 307 9.03 21.44 -2.00
CA ASP A 307 8.79 22.61 -2.86
C ASP A 307 7.67 22.34 -3.87
N LYS A 308 7.68 21.13 -4.45
CA LYS A 308 6.66 20.73 -5.42
C LYS A 308 5.28 20.63 -4.77
N PHE A 309 5.20 20.10 -3.56
CA PHE A 309 3.95 20.04 -2.81
C PHE A 309 3.42 21.44 -2.46
N LEU A 310 4.27 22.30 -1.90
CA LEU A 310 3.92 23.66 -1.48
C LEU A 310 3.48 24.53 -2.66
N SER A 311 4.21 24.48 -3.77
CA SER A 311 3.84 25.18 -5.01
C SER A 311 2.52 24.67 -5.60
N THR A 312 2.22 23.37 -5.45
CA THR A 312 0.93 22.79 -5.87
C THR A 312 -0.23 23.32 -5.03
N ILE A 313 -0.06 23.43 -3.71
CA ILE A 313 -1.04 24.05 -2.79
C ILE A 313 -1.23 25.52 -3.18
N ALA A 314 -0.16 26.30 -3.23
CA ALA A 314 -0.19 27.73 -3.53
C ALA A 314 -0.92 28.03 -4.84
N LYS A 315 -0.62 27.26 -5.89
CA LYS A 315 -1.30 27.37 -7.18
C LYS A 315 -2.78 27.01 -7.13
N HIS A 316 -3.16 25.98 -6.36
CA HIS A 316 -4.55 25.53 -6.28
C HIS A 316 -5.45 26.59 -5.63
N TRP A 317 -5.01 27.15 -4.49
CA TRP A 317 -5.76 28.18 -3.75
C TRP A 317 -5.43 29.63 -4.16
N LYS A 318 -4.49 29.83 -5.08
CA LYS A 318 -4.02 31.16 -5.54
C LYS A 318 -3.47 32.03 -4.40
N GLU A 319 -2.64 31.42 -3.57
CA GLU A 319 -2.04 32.04 -2.40
C GLU A 319 -0.51 31.99 -2.47
N PRO A 320 0.19 32.80 -1.64
CA PRO A 320 1.63 32.68 -1.49
C PRO A 320 2.04 31.27 -1.05
N GLU A 321 3.22 30.83 -1.50
CA GLU A 321 3.82 29.59 -1.00
C GLU A 321 4.08 29.69 0.50
N GLN A 322 3.74 28.62 1.21
CA GLN A 322 4.02 28.50 2.65
C GLN A 322 5.51 28.23 2.86
N ASP A 323 6.00 28.58 4.04
CA ASP A 323 7.34 28.18 4.46
C ASP A 323 7.44 26.65 4.63
N HIS A 324 8.64 26.09 4.47
CA HIS A 324 8.88 24.64 4.57
C HIS A 324 8.57 24.08 5.96
N SER A 325 8.58 24.91 7.00
CA SER A 325 8.10 24.52 8.33
C SER A 325 6.65 24.01 8.31
N TYR A 326 5.83 24.43 7.34
CA TYR A 326 4.48 23.91 7.15
C TYR A 326 4.44 22.41 6.92
N ILE A 327 5.43 21.84 6.21
CA ILE A 327 5.53 20.39 5.97
C ILE A 327 5.58 19.62 7.29
N LYS A 328 6.26 20.16 8.31
CA LYS A 328 6.38 19.53 9.64
C LYS A 328 5.06 19.53 10.42
N THR A 329 4.07 20.29 9.97
CA THR A 329 2.73 20.34 10.58
C THR A 329 1.78 19.32 9.98
N LEU A 330 2.15 18.73 8.84
CA LEU A 330 1.30 17.78 8.12
C LEU A 330 1.11 16.50 8.93
N LYS A 331 -0.05 15.88 8.74
CA LYS A 331 -0.37 14.57 9.30
C LYS A 331 -0.86 13.64 8.20
N PHE A 332 -0.50 12.36 8.29
CA PHE A 332 -1.04 11.35 7.40
C PHE A 332 -2.32 10.75 7.96
N VAL A 333 -3.26 10.42 7.07
CA VAL A 333 -4.51 9.73 7.42
C VAL A 333 -4.69 8.54 6.51
N TYR A 334 -4.80 7.34 7.09
CA TYR A 334 -5.27 6.16 6.35
C TYR A 334 -6.80 6.12 6.37
N ALA A 335 -7.42 6.49 5.25
CA ALA A 335 -8.86 6.45 5.03
C ALA A 335 -9.26 5.11 4.40
N ILE A 336 -9.78 4.21 5.23
CA ILE A 336 -10.07 2.83 4.82
C ILE A 336 -11.59 2.65 4.66
N GLY A 337 -12.01 2.42 3.42
CA GLY A 337 -13.41 2.19 3.05
C GLY A 337 -13.88 0.78 3.37
N THR A 338 -15.00 0.62 4.06
CA THR A 338 -15.65 -0.70 4.23
C THR A 338 -17.16 -0.55 4.43
N ASP A 339 -17.90 -1.57 4.00
CA ASP A 339 -19.34 -1.75 4.24
C ASP A 339 -19.63 -2.49 5.56
N ARG A 340 -18.58 -3.06 6.17
CA ARG A 340 -18.66 -3.77 7.46
C ARG A 340 -18.85 -2.81 8.62
N THR A 341 -19.59 -3.21 9.65
CA THR A 341 -19.95 -2.33 10.78
C THR A 341 -18.95 -2.41 11.93
N GLU A 342 -18.19 -3.50 12.04
CA GLU A 342 -17.24 -3.76 13.12
C GLU A 342 -16.10 -2.72 13.16
N PRO A 343 -15.45 -2.52 14.32
CA PRO A 343 -14.32 -1.59 14.44
C PRO A 343 -13.20 -1.88 13.43
N LEU A 344 -12.63 -0.83 12.85
CA LEU A 344 -11.67 -0.96 11.74
C LEU A 344 -10.50 -1.90 12.09
N LEU A 345 -9.93 -1.80 13.29
CA LEU A 345 -8.82 -2.66 13.70
C LEU A 345 -9.21 -4.14 13.83
N GLU A 346 -10.45 -4.46 14.14
CA GLU A 346 -10.93 -5.84 14.20
C GLU A 346 -11.12 -6.45 12.80
N LEU A 347 -11.39 -5.59 11.81
CA LEU A 347 -11.54 -6.00 10.41
C LEU A 347 -10.21 -6.33 9.74
N LEU A 348 -9.09 -5.79 10.25
CA LEU A 348 -7.78 -5.97 9.64
C LEU A 348 -7.24 -7.39 9.86
N PRO A 349 -6.79 -8.07 8.80
CA PRO A 349 -5.99 -9.29 8.91
C PRO A 349 -4.72 -9.07 9.74
N ILE A 350 -4.19 -10.12 10.35
CA ILE A 350 -2.99 -10.08 11.19
C ILE A 350 -1.80 -9.47 10.44
N PHE A 351 -1.58 -9.84 9.19
CA PHE A 351 -0.54 -9.30 8.32
C PHE A 351 -0.70 -7.79 8.13
N SER A 352 -1.93 -7.32 7.86
CA SER A 352 -2.21 -5.89 7.75
C SER A 352 -1.95 -5.16 9.06
N LYS A 353 -2.27 -5.78 10.21
CA LYS A 353 -1.96 -5.24 11.55
C LYS A 353 -0.46 -5.12 11.80
N VAL A 354 0.31 -6.15 11.44
CA VAL A 354 1.78 -6.13 11.55
C VAL A 354 2.36 -5.02 10.68
N MET A 355 1.89 -4.89 9.44
CA MET A 355 2.34 -3.81 8.53
C MET A 355 1.94 -2.43 9.04
N LEU A 356 0.71 -2.28 9.53
CA LEU A 356 0.24 -1.02 10.10
C LEU A 356 1.14 -0.57 11.27
N MET A 357 1.43 -1.47 12.22
CA MET A 357 2.31 -1.17 13.35
C MET A 357 3.72 -0.79 12.89
N LYS A 358 4.28 -1.52 11.91
CA LYS A 358 5.57 -1.20 11.31
C LYS A 358 5.58 0.22 10.72
N HIS A 359 4.59 0.56 9.90
CA HIS A 359 4.51 1.86 9.23
C HIS A 359 4.22 3.00 10.21
N ILE A 360 3.42 2.79 11.27
CA ILE A 360 3.26 3.76 12.36
C ILE A 360 4.61 4.09 12.99
N ARG A 361 5.41 3.07 13.33
CA ARG A 361 6.75 3.27 13.92
C ARG A 361 7.70 3.98 12.96
N MET A 362 7.61 3.71 11.66
CA MET A 362 8.43 4.42 10.65
C MET A 362 8.04 5.90 10.55
N LEU A 363 6.75 6.22 10.51
CA LEU A 363 6.26 7.61 10.48
C LEU A 363 6.65 8.39 11.75
N GLN A 364 6.58 7.75 12.91
CA GLN A 364 7.04 8.36 14.17
C GLN A 364 8.53 8.72 14.12
N ARG A 365 9.37 7.94 13.43
CA ARG A 365 10.82 8.23 13.27
C ARG A 365 11.08 9.40 12.33
N THR A 366 10.25 9.56 11.30
CA THR A 366 10.27 10.76 10.43
C THR A 366 9.55 11.96 11.05
N ARG A 367 9.06 11.82 12.30
CA ARG A 367 8.35 12.84 13.09
C ARG A 367 7.02 13.29 12.47
N PHE A 368 6.41 12.43 11.66
CA PHE A 368 5.04 12.63 11.17
C PHE A 368 4.05 11.85 12.04
N ASP A 369 2.93 12.49 12.36
CA ASP A 369 1.79 11.83 12.97
C ASP A 369 0.97 11.07 11.93
N VAL A 370 0.33 9.99 12.37
CA VAL A 370 -0.61 9.23 11.55
C VAL A 370 -1.90 8.94 12.29
N GLU A 371 -3.01 9.07 11.58
CA GLU A 371 -4.35 8.79 12.06
C GLU A 371 -5.05 7.79 11.12
N LEU A 372 -6.06 7.09 11.63
CA LEU A 372 -6.89 6.18 10.85
C LEU A 372 -8.32 6.71 10.79
N THR A 373 -8.99 6.54 9.67
CA THR A 373 -10.43 6.76 9.58
C THR A 373 -11.10 5.64 8.81
N LYS A 374 -12.27 5.25 9.29
CA LYS A 374 -13.13 4.28 8.63
C LYS A 374 -14.11 5.06 7.76
N VAL A 375 -14.07 4.84 6.45
CA VAL A 375 -15.02 5.43 5.52
C VAL A 375 -16.16 4.45 5.30
N THR A 376 -17.38 4.85 5.66
CA THR A 376 -18.56 4.02 5.42
C THR A 376 -18.82 3.90 3.93
N MET A 377 -18.84 2.67 3.41
CA MET A 377 -19.29 2.39 2.06
C MET A 377 -20.78 2.10 2.07
N SER A 378 -21.55 2.86 1.28
CA SER A 378 -23.00 2.70 1.26
C SER A 378 -23.38 1.43 0.48
N PRO A 379 -24.24 0.55 1.02
CA PRO A 379 -24.66 -0.65 0.31
C PRO A 379 -25.44 -0.35 -0.99
N ASP A 380 -26.30 0.67 -1.00
CA ASP A 380 -27.29 0.86 -2.09
C ASP A 380 -27.67 2.31 -2.44
N GLN A 381 -26.94 3.33 -1.98
CA GLN A 381 -27.25 4.71 -2.41
C GLN A 381 -26.58 5.03 -3.75
N THR A 382 -27.36 4.90 -4.81
CA THR A 382 -27.13 5.54 -6.12
C THR A 382 -26.84 7.03 -5.92
N PRO A 383 -25.80 7.62 -6.54
CA PRO A 383 -25.65 9.07 -6.56
C PRO A 383 -26.93 9.69 -7.11
N ALA A 384 -27.49 10.68 -6.40
CA ALA A 384 -28.62 11.44 -6.92
C ALA A 384 -28.24 11.99 -8.31
N PRO A 385 -29.13 11.91 -9.32
CA PRO A 385 -28.81 12.40 -10.65
C PRO A 385 -28.37 13.86 -10.55
N ALA A 386 -27.19 14.16 -11.08
CA ALA A 386 -26.66 15.52 -11.13
C ALA A 386 -27.74 16.44 -11.71
N ALA A 387 -28.12 17.47 -10.95
CA ALA A 387 -29.08 18.46 -11.39
C ALA A 387 -28.64 18.98 -12.76
N HIS A 388 -29.49 18.78 -13.77
CA HIS A 388 -29.20 19.19 -15.14
C HIS A 388 -28.84 20.67 -15.15
N ALA A 389 -27.63 20.99 -15.59
CA ALA A 389 -27.26 22.34 -15.96
C ALA A 389 -28.33 22.88 -16.94
N PRO A 390 -28.84 24.11 -16.75
CA PRO A 390 -29.87 24.64 -17.61
C PRO A 390 -29.37 24.65 -19.06
N LYS A 391 -30.08 23.93 -19.93
CA LYS A 391 -29.79 23.89 -21.37
C LYS A 391 -29.74 25.34 -21.89
N ARG A 392 -28.56 25.77 -22.35
CA ARG A 392 -28.40 26.96 -23.18
C ARG A 392 -29.35 26.81 -24.38
N ARG A 393 -30.37 27.66 -24.44
CA ARG A 393 -31.21 27.84 -25.63
C ARG A 393 -30.30 28.27 -26.78
N SER A 394 -30.15 27.41 -27.78
CA SER A 394 -29.58 27.79 -29.08
C SER A 394 -30.47 28.85 -29.73
N ALA A 395 -29.87 29.97 -30.11
CA ALA A 395 -30.53 31.05 -30.84
C ALA A 395 -31.05 30.51 -32.19
N LYS A 396 -32.31 30.85 -32.51
CA LYS A 396 -32.94 30.57 -33.82
C LYS A 396 -32.23 31.41 -34.90
N PRO A 397 -31.95 30.87 -36.11
CA PRO A 397 -31.52 31.68 -37.23
C PRO A 397 -32.69 32.57 -37.71
N ALA A 398 -32.39 33.83 -38.00
CA ALA A 398 -33.34 34.78 -38.56
C ALA A 398 -33.76 34.37 -39.98
N GLN A 399 -35.07 34.35 -40.25
CA GLN A 399 -35.61 34.27 -41.61
C GLN A 399 -35.58 35.67 -42.25
N PRO A 400 -35.34 35.78 -43.57
CA PRO A 400 -35.42 37.04 -44.28
C PRO A 400 -36.90 37.44 -44.46
N GLN A 401 -37.19 38.72 -44.21
CA GLN A 401 -38.49 39.34 -44.52
C GLN A 401 -38.48 39.90 -45.96
N PRO A 402 -39.66 40.07 -46.58
CA PRO A 402 -39.83 40.22 -48.03
C PRO A 402 -39.27 41.50 -48.63
#